data_AF-A0AAV1B9W2-F1
#
_entry.id   AF-A0AAV1B9W2-F1
#
_cell.length_a   1.000
_cell.length_b   1.000
_cell.length_c   1.000
_cell.angle_alpha   90.00
_cell.angle_beta   90.00
_cell.angle_gamma   90.00
#
_symmetry.space_group_name_H-M   'P 1'
#
loop_
_entity.id
_entity.type
_entity.pdbx_description
1 polymer ?
#
loop_
_entity_poly.entity_id
_entity_poly.type
_entity_poly.pdbx_seq_one_letter_code
_entity_poly.pdbx_strand_id
1 'polypeptide(L)'
;MNIDDAVREDTNLFIIDEVGKMELYSSSFFHAVLKVLESNIPILASILVPKFGRDIPAVATLRNHAGATLFTLSVSNRDAVREQIHSLLEDLLIKH
;
A
#
# COMPACT_ATOMS: atom_id res chain seq x y z
N MET A 1 -7.25 -15.89 7.82
CA MET A 1 -6.05 -15.96 6.98
C MET A 1 -4.97 -15.20 7.72
N ASN A 2 -3.89 -15.87 8.11
CA ASN A 2 -2.78 -15.22 8.78
C ASN A 2 -1.89 -14.58 7.70
N ILE A 3 -1.44 -13.33 7.86
CA ILE A 3 -0.61 -12.71 6.82
C ILE A 3 0.72 -13.44 6.65
N ASP A 4 1.16 -14.17 7.67
CA ASP A 4 2.37 -14.97 7.63
C ASP A 4 2.33 -16.03 6.51
N ASP A 5 1.13 -16.44 6.06
CA ASP A 5 0.94 -17.30 4.89
C ASP A 5 0.87 -16.52 3.56
N ALA A 6 0.77 -15.19 3.62
CA ALA A 6 0.62 -14.32 2.45
C ALA A 6 1.96 -13.93 1.83
N VAL A 7 3.05 -13.94 2.60
CA VAL A 7 4.40 -13.71 2.09
C VAL A 7 4.98 -15.05 1.62
N ARG A 8 4.79 -15.36 0.34
CA ARG A 8 5.41 -16.52 -0.31
C ARG A 8 6.71 -16.13 -0.99
N GLU A 9 7.67 -17.05 -1.11
CA GLU A 9 8.98 -16.79 -1.74
C GLU A 9 8.86 -16.31 -3.20
N ASP A 10 7.76 -16.62 -3.88
CA ASP A 10 7.45 -16.23 -5.26
C ASP A 10 6.57 -14.96 -5.36
N THR A 11 6.38 -14.23 -4.25
CA THR A 11 5.53 -13.02 -4.27
C THR A 11 6.29 -11.83 -4.87
N ASN A 12 5.84 -11.34 -6.02
CA ASN A 12 6.46 -10.19 -6.69
C ASN A 12 5.78 -8.84 -6.39
N LEU A 13 4.54 -8.84 -5.88
CA LEU A 13 3.78 -7.63 -5.59
C LEU A 13 2.73 -7.90 -4.51
N PHE A 14 2.67 -7.02 -3.51
CA PHE A 14 1.55 -6.95 -2.58
C PHE A 14 0.54 -5.88 -3.03
N ILE A 15 -0.75 -6.24 -3.04
CA ILE A 15 -1.84 -5.30 -3.27
C ILE A 15 -2.70 -5.23 -2.02
N ILE A 16 -2.86 -4.02 -1.48
CA ILE A 16 -3.68 -3.77 -0.30
C ILE A 16 -4.76 -2.76 -0.68
N ASP A 17 -5.97 -3.26 -0.91
CA ASP A 17 -7.11 -2.37 -1.12
C ASP A 17 -7.63 -1.89 0.24
N GLU A 18 -7.37 -0.62 0.50
CA GLU A 18 -7.75 0.18 1.66
C GLU A 18 -7.00 -0.13 2.96
N VAL A 19 -6.02 0.71 3.28
CA VAL A 19 -5.44 0.85 4.62
C VAL A 19 -6.04 2.08 5.29
N GLY A 20 -6.61 1.87 6.47
CA GLY A 20 -7.37 2.90 7.16
C GLY A 20 -8.00 2.39 8.45
N LYS A 21 -9.32 2.56 8.59
CA LYS A 21 -10.04 2.27 9.84
C LYS A 21 -9.89 0.84 10.33
N MET A 22 -9.54 -0.12 9.46
CA MET A 22 -9.33 -1.52 9.84
C MET A 22 -8.27 -1.68 10.94
N GLU A 23 -7.30 -0.77 11.02
CA GLU A 23 -6.29 -0.75 12.08
C GLU A 23 -6.89 -0.52 13.48
N LEU A 24 -8.00 0.21 13.55
CA LEU A 24 -8.74 0.45 14.80
C LEU A 24 -9.51 -0.79 15.28
N TYR A 25 -9.74 -1.76 14.39
CA TYR A 25 -10.56 -2.95 14.66
C TYR A 25 -9.76 -4.26 14.63
N SER A 26 -8.53 -4.25 14.10
CA SER A 26 -7.70 -5.44 13.96
C SER A 26 -6.22 -5.11 14.13
N SER A 27 -5.68 -5.41 15.33
CA SER A 27 -4.25 -5.29 15.58
C SER A 27 -3.42 -6.25 14.71
N SER A 28 -3.96 -7.41 14.34
CA SER A 28 -3.25 -8.35 13.45
C SER A 28 -3.10 -7.80 12.04
N PHE A 29 -4.07 -7.04 11.54
CA PHE A 29 -3.95 -6.34 10.26
C PHE A 29 -2.84 -5.29 10.30
N PHE A 30 -2.71 -4.54 11.39
CA PHE A 30 -1.62 -3.55 11.52
C PHE A 30 -0.24 -4.20 11.43
N HIS A 31 0.00 -5.23 12.26
CA HIS A 31 1.25 -5.97 12.25
C HIS A 31 1.55 -6.57 10.88
N ALA A 32 0.50 -6.97 10.16
CA ALA A 32 0.64 -7.50 8.83
C ALA A 32 1.12 -6.48 7.80
N VAL A 33 0.54 -5.27 7.81
CA VAL A 33 0.98 -4.17 6.94
C VAL A 33 2.43 -3.80 7.24
N LEU A 34 2.83 -3.77 8.51
CA LEU A 34 4.22 -3.51 8.89
C LEU A 34 5.19 -4.58 8.37
N LYS A 35 4.85 -5.87 8.52
CA LYS A 35 5.67 -6.98 7.99
C LYS A 35 5.85 -6.89 6.47
N VAL A 36 4.78 -6.55 5.75
CA VAL A 36 4.84 -6.37 4.29
C VAL A 36 5.76 -5.19 3.94
N LEU A 37 5.71 -4.09 4.69
CA LEU A 37 6.61 -2.94 4.52
C LEU A 37 8.08 -3.24 4.81
N GLU A 38 8.37 -4.19 5.70
CA GLU A 38 9.74 -4.66 5.99
C GLU A 38 10.28 -5.58 4.89
N SER A 39 9.43 -6.06 3.97
CA SER A 39 9.87 -6.87 2.85
C SER A 39 10.48 -6.03 1.72
N ASN A 40 11.38 -6.61 0.93
CA ASN A 40 11.90 -5.99 -0.29
C ASN A 40 10.93 -6.12 -1.48
N ILE A 41 9.68 -6.54 -1.25
CA ILE A 41 8.69 -6.77 -2.28
C ILE A 41 7.89 -5.47 -2.50
N PRO A 42 7.68 -5.05 -3.77
CA PRO A 42 6.79 -3.94 -4.10
C PRO A 42 5.42 -3.99 -3.44
N ILE A 43 4.89 -2.82 -3.09
CA ILE A 43 3.55 -2.68 -2.50
C ILE A 43 2.75 -1.62 -3.29
N LEU A 44 1.55 -2.01 -3.73
CA LEU A 44 0.50 -1.08 -4.15
C LEU A 44 -0.59 -1.05 -3.10
N ALA A 45 -0.81 0.10 -2.47
CA ALA A 45 -1.84 0.26 -1.45
C ALA A 45 -2.70 1.50 -1.71
N SER A 46 -4.02 1.37 -1.49
CA SER A 46 -4.89 2.54 -1.36
C SER A 46 -4.99 2.90 0.13
N ILE A 47 -4.82 4.19 0.47
CA ILE A 47 -4.87 4.66 1.86
C ILE A 47 -5.98 5.69 2.02
N LEU A 48 -6.62 5.71 3.19
CA LEU A 48 -7.61 6.75 3.48
C LEU A 48 -6.95 8.13 3.52
N VAL A 49 -7.56 9.10 2.83
CA VAL A 49 -7.19 10.52 2.97
C VAL A 49 -7.56 10.95 4.39
N PRO A 50 -6.59 11.42 5.22
CA PRO A 50 -6.89 11.84 6.58
C PRO A 50 -7.90 12.97 6.57
N LYS A 51 -9.05 12.75 7.21
CA LYS A 51 -10.05 13.80 7.44
C LYS A 51 -9.90 14.28 8.89
N PHE A 52 -9.80 15.60 9.07
CA PHE A 52 -9.77 16.26 10.38
C PHE A 52 -8.55 15.95 11.27
N GLY A 53 -7.39 15.64 10.68
CA GLY A 53 -6.11 15.58 11.40
C GLY A 53 -5.92 14.38 12.34
N ARG A 54 -6.81 13.38 12.29
CA ARG A 54 -6.63 12.13 13.03
C ARG A 54 -5.80 11.17 12.16
N ASP A 55 -4.48 11.22 12.32
CA ASP A 55 -3.57 10.31 11.62
C ASP A 55 -3.70 8.89 12.20
N ILE A 56 -3.97 7.94 11.31
CA ILE A 56 -4.02 6.51 11.60
C ILE A 56 -2.58 5.97 11.42
N PRO A 57 -1.96 5.28 12.39
CA PRO A 57 -0.52 4.98 12.34
C PRO A 57 -0.04 4.25 11.08
N ALA A 58 -0.73 3.22 10.58
CA ALA A 58 -0.36 2.55 9.32
C ALA A 58 -0.50 3.47 8.11
N VAL A 59 -1.56 4.29 8.08
CA VAL A 59 -1.77 5.27 7.01
C VAL A 59 -0.63 6.28 6.97
N ALA A 60 -0.24 6.80 8.13
CA ALA A 60 0.89 7.73 8.26
C ALA A 60 2.21 7.05 7.88
N THR A 61 2.41 5.80 8.29
CA THR A 61 3.61 5.01 7.97
C THR A 61 3.74 4.80 6.46
N LEU A 62 2.68 4.35 5.79
CA LEU A 62 2.65 4.17 4.33
C LEU A 62 2.85 5.48 3.58
N ARG A 63 2.15 6.54 3.99
CA ARG A 63 2.22 7.86 3.35
C ARG A 63 3.62 8.47 3.43
N ASN A 64 4.28 8.32 4.57
CA ASN A 64 5.57 8.98 4.86
C ASN A 64 6.78 8.07 4.57
N HIS A 65 6.57 6.88 4.01
CA HIS A 65 7.66 5.97 3.70
C HIS A 65 8.59 6.57 2.63
N ALA A 66 9.91 6.53 2.86
CA ALA A 66 10.88 7.23 2.01
C ALA A 66 10.90 6.75 0.54
N GLY A 67 10.50 5.50 0.30
CA GLY A 67 10.38 4.92 -1.04
C GLY A 67 8.96 4.98 -1.64
N ALA A 68 8.00 5.63 -0.98
CA ALA A 68 6.62 5.66 -1.46
C ALA A 68 6.39 6.75 -2.52
N THR A 69 5.73 6.36 -3.60
CA THR A 69 5.15 7.30 -4.59
C THR A 69 3.67 7.46 -4.30
N LEU A 70 3.25 8.67 -3.91
CA LEU A 70 1.86 8.95 -3.53
C LEU A 70 1.06 9.55 -4.69
N PHE A 71 -0.07 8.91 -5.02
CA PHE A 71 -1.02 9.43 -5.98
C PHE A 71 -2.31 9.87 -5.28
N THR A 72 -2.68 11.14 -5.43
CA THR A 72 -3.99 11.63 -4.96
C THR A 72 -5.00 11.54 -6.11
N LEU A 73 -6.02 10.69 -5.92
CA LEU A 73 -7.05 10.47 -6.92
C LEU A 73 -8.17 11.51 -6.85
N SER A 74 -8.64 11.92 -8.03
CA SER A 74 -9.85 12.71 -8.25
C SER A 74 -10.64 12.08 -9.40
N VAL A 75 -11.89 12.50 -9.58
CA VAL A 75 -12.73 12.02 -10.70
C VAL A 75 -12.07 12.34 -12.04
N SER A 76 -11.38 13.48 -12.16
CA SER A 76 -10.80 13.95 -13.42
C SER A 76 -9.45 13.33 -13.76
N ASN A 77 -8.73 12.74 -12.80
CA ASN A 77 -7.38 12.19 -13.03
C ASN A 77 -7.31 10.65 -13.00
N ARG A 78 -8.43 9.97 -12.73
CA ARG A 78 -8.49 8.52 -12.50
C ARG A 78 -7.79 7.71 -13.59
N ASP A 79 -8.12 7.96 -14.85
CA ASP A 79 -7.55 7.19 -15.97
C ASP A 79 -6.05 7.50 -16.16
N ALA A 80 -5.67 8.77 -16.06
CA ALA A 80 -4.26 9.16 -16.19
C ALA A 80 -3.39 8.55 -15.07
N VAL A 81 -3.88 8.54 -13.83
CA VAL A 81 -3.16 7.93 -12.70
C VAL A 81 -3.11 6.41 -12.84
N ARG A 82 -4.16 5.77 -13.36
CA ARG A 82 -4.13 4.32 -13.67
C ARG A 82 -2.98 3.98 -14.61
N GLU A 83 -2.84 4.71 -15.71
CA GLU A 83 -1.75 4.46 -16.67
C GLU A 83 -0.37 4.72 -16.05
N GLN A 84 -0.22 5.74 -15.21
CA GLN A 84 1.04 6.01 -14.49
C GLN A 84 1.42 4.87 -13.55
N ILE A 85 0.45 4.38 -12.74
CA ILE A 85 0.68 3.25 -11.83
C ILE A 85 1.03 1.99 -12.62
N HIS A 86 0.33 1.73 -13.74
CA HIS A 86 0.60 0.58 -14.59
C HIS A 86 2.04 0.60 -15.12
N SER A 87 2.47 1.71 -15.73
CA SER A 87 3.84 1.86 -16.24
C SER A 87 4.90 1.70 -15.14
N LEU A 88 4.66 2.26 -13.95
CA LEU A 88 5.58 2.10 -12.82
C LEU A 88 5.70 0.65 -12.36
N LEU A 89 4.58 -0.08 -12.34
CA LEU A 89 4.58 -1.49 -11.95
C LEU A 89 5.26 -2.36 -13.01
N GLU A 90 5.04 -2.11 -14.30
CA GLU A 90 5.76 -2.80 -15.38
C GLU A 90 7.27 -2.62 -15.24
N ASP A 91 7.75 -1.38 -15.07
CA ASP A 91 9.18 -1.09 -14.91
C ASP A 91 9.80 -1.76 -13.68
N LEU A 92 9.01 -1.88 -12.61
CA LEU A 92 9.43 -2.45 -11.33
C LEU A 92 9.46 -3.98 -11.36
N LEU A 93 8.50 -4.61 -12.03
CA LEU A 93 8.34 -6.06 -12.06
C LEU A 93 9.13 -6.73 -13.19
N ILE A 94 9.43 -6.03 -14.28
CA ILE A 94 10.23 -6.56 -15.41
C ILE A 94 11.73 -6.66 -15.06
N LYS A 95 12.20 -5.92 -14.04
CA LYS A 95 13.62 -5.90 -13.63
C LYS A 95 14.06 -7.06 -12.74
N HIS A 96 13.20 -8.04 -12.47
CA HIS A 96 13.49 -9.20 -11.63
C HIS A 96 13.36 -10.52 -12.39
#